data_AF-A0A6V7I6D9-F1
#
_entry.id   AF-A0A6V7I6D9-F1
#
_cell.length_a   1.000
_cell.length_b   1.000
_cell.length_c   1.000
_cell.angle_alpha   90.00
_cell.angle_beta   90.00
_cell.angle_gamma   90.00
#
_symmetry.space_group_name_H-M   'P 1'
#
loop_
_entity.id
_entity.type
_entity.pdbx_description
1 polymer ?
#
loop_
_entity_poly.entity_id
_entity_poly.type
_entity_poly.pdbx_seq_one_letter_code
_entity_poly.pdbx_strand_id
1 'polypeptide(L)' 'LPHVMEGNTLPGVAHADDLAQIFWMVDKNQPFDQNSNIGIQRRRMTRLWTNFAKYG' A
#
# COMPACT_ATOMS: atom_id res chain seq x y z
N LEU A 1 8.10 -9.90 5.89
CA LEU A 1 7.16 -10.74 5.10
C LEU A 1 7.62 -10.72 3.67
N PRO A 2 7.76 -11.86 2.99
CA PRO A 2 8.09 -11.91 1.57
C PRO A 2 7.03 -11.15 0.77
N HIS A 3 7.46 -10.30 -0.15
CA HIS A 3 6.57 -9.60 -1.07
C HIS A 3 6.05 -10.62 -2.09
N VAL A 4 4.73 -10.77 -2.19
CA VAL A 4 4.09 -11.71 -3.12
C VAL A 4 3.24 -10.92 -4.11
N MET A 5 3.63 -10.97 -5.39
CA MET A 5 2.86 -10.41 -6.48
C MET A 5 2.46 -11.52 -7.44
N GLU A 6 1.16 -11.62 -7.74
CA GLU A 6 0.65 -12.56 -8.76
C GLU A 6 1.09 -14.02 -8.51
N GLY A 7 1.17 -14.41 -7.24
CA GLY A 7 1.59 -15.76 -6.82
C GLY A 7 3.11 -15.98 -6.78
N ASN A 8 3.92 -14.99 -7.19
CA ASN A 8 5.37 -15.06 -7.17
C ASN A 8 5.94 -14.33 -5.95
N THR A 9 6.88 -14.97 -5.25
CA THR A 9 7.67 -14.29 -4.20
C THR A 9 8.77 -13.48 -4.87
N LEU A 10 8.70 -12.15 -4.73
CA LEU A 10 9.71 -11.24 -5.25
C LEU A 10 10.62 -10.75 -4.11
N PRO A 11 11.95 -10.69 -4.33
CA PRO A 11 12.85 -10.07 -3.37
C PRO A 11 12.68 -8.54 -3.40
N GLY A 12 12.34 -7.96 -2.25
CA GLY A 12 12.26 -6.50 -2.09
C GLY A 12 10.93 -5.88 -2.55
N VAL A 13 11.01 -4.63 -3.01
CA VAL A 13 9.86 -3.80 -3.44
C VAL A 13 9.99 -3.57 -4.95
N ALA A 14 8.93 -3.88 -5.69
CA ALA A 14 8.86 -3.67 -7.12
C ALA A 14 8.46 -2.23 -7.45
N HIS A 15 8.65 -1.87 -8.72
CA HIS A 15 8.15 -0.60 -9.24
C HIS A 15 6.62 -0.53 -9.08
N ALA A 16 6.13 0.59 -8.53
CA ALA A 16 4.72 0.91 -8.32
C ALA A 16 3.96 0.18 -7.18
N ASP A 17 4.66 -0.54 -6.29
CA ASP A 17 4.04 -1.18 -5.10
C ASP A 17 3.38 -0.17 -4.13
N ASP A 18 3.79 1.09 -4.20
CA ASP A 18 3.28 2.19 -3.40
C ASP A 18 1.92 2.72 -3.88
N LEU A 19 1.54 2.47 -5.14
CA LEU A 19 0.20 2.85 -5.64
C LEU A 19 -0.91 2.19 -4.83
N ALA A 20 -0.71 0.91 -4.50
CA ALA A 20 -1.59 0.12 -3.63
C ALA A 20 -1.62 0.62 -2.16
N GLN A 21 -0.73 1.55 -1.79
CA GLN A 21 -0.75 2.19 -0.48
C GLN A 21 -1.67 3.41 -0.42
N ILE A 22 -1.97 4.02 -1.58
CA ILE A 22 -2.73 5.27 -1.70
C ILE A 22 -4.10 5.00 -2.32
N PHE A 23 -4.13 4.19 -3.37
CA PHE A 23 -5.31 3.89 -4.16
C PHE A 23 -5.75 2.44 -3.96
N TRP A 24 -7.07 2.27 -3.93
CA TRP A 24 -7.67 0.94 -3.98
C TRP A 24 -7.44 0.33 -5.36
N MET A 25 -6.75 -0.81 -5.41
CA MET A 25 -6.51 -1.57 -6.64
C MET A 25 -7.25 -2.91 -6.54
N VAL A 26 -8.34 -3.03 -7.30
CA VAL A 26 -9.25 -4.19 -7.28
C VAL A 26 -8.51 -5.52 -7.45
N ASP A 27 -7.53 -5.56 -8.35
CA ASP A 27 -6.80 -6.79 -8.69
C ASP A 27 -5.65 -7.15 -7.75
N LYS A 28 -5.38 -6.34 -6.72
CA LYS A 28 -4.24 -6.55 -5.80
C LYS A 28 -4.62 -7.22 -4.48
N ASN A 29 -5.87 -7.72 -4.35
CA ASN A 29 -6.40 -8.46 -3.20
C ASN A 29 -5.91 -7.93 -1.84
N GLN A 30 -6.06 -6.62 -1.68
CA GLN A 30 -5.49 -5.88 -0.57
C GLN A 30 -6.20 -6.24 0.75
N PRO A 31 -5.47 -6.44 1.87
CA PRO A 31 -6.11 -6.74 3.14
C PRO A 31 -7.00 -5.58 3.62
N PHE A 32 -8.19 -5.91 4.13
CA PHE A 32 -9.13 -4.93 4.69
C PHE A 32 -8.88 -4.61 6.18
N ASP A 33 -8.11 -5.44 6.87
CA ASP A 33 -7.80 -5.23 8.29
C ASP A 33 -6.94 -3.97 8.48
N GLN A 34 -7.54 -2.95 9.10
CA GLN A 34 -6.89 -1.66 9.37
C GLN A 34 -5.82 -1.74 10.45
N ASN A 35 -5.85 -2.76 11.32
CA ASN A 35 -4.88 -2.93 12.40
C ASN A 35 -3.67 -3.76 11.98
N SER A 36 -3.72 -4.40 10.80
CA SER A 36 -2.56 -5.05 10.20
C SER A 36 -1.44 -4.04 9.88
N ASN A 37 -0.20 -4.52 9.79
CA ASN A 37 0.95 -3.67 9.43
C ASN A 37 0.72 -2.90 8.12
N ILE A 38 0.10 -3.55 7.12
CA ILE A 38 -0.20 -2.94 5.83
C ILE A 38 -1.34 -1.92 5.92
N GLY A 39 -2.37 -2.20 6.74
CA GLY A 39 -3.47 -1.26 7.01
C GLY A 39 -2.97 0.03 7.67
N ILE A 40 -2.07 -0.10 8.65
CA ILE A 40 -1.43 1.03 9.31
C ILE A 40 -0.56 1.84 8.33
N GLN A 41 0.23 1.16 7.50
CA GLN A 41 1.07 1.81 6.48
C GLN A 41 0.23 2.60 5.47
N ARG A 42 -0.85 2.01 4.94
CA ARG A 42 -1.80 2.70 4.06
C ARG A 42 -2.34 3.97 4.68
N ARG A 43 -2.84 3.88 5.92
CA ARG A 43 -3.37 5.06 6.63
C ARG A 43 -2.33 6.17 6.77
N ARG A 44 -1.06 5.82 7.00
CA ARG A 44 0.04 6.80 7.06
C ARG A 44 0.33 7.41 5.69
N MET A 45 0.33 6.61 4.63
CA MET A 45 0.58 7.07 3.26
C MET A 45 -0.54 7.98 2.75
N THR A 46 -1.81 7.57 2.88
CA THR A 46 -2.96 8.42 2.58
C THR A 46 -2.94 9.69 3.43
N ARG A 47 -2.61 9.54 4.72
CA ARG A 47 -2.13 10.58 5.66
C ARG A 47 -1.31 11.67 4.98
N LEU A 48 -0.13 11.25 4.59
CA LEU A 48 0.94 12.07 4.03
C LEU A 48 0.48 12.78 2.75
N TRP A 49 -0.08 12.03 1.80
CA TRP A 49 -0.49 12.58 0.50
C TRP A 49 -1.67 13.54 0.60
N THR A 50 -2.66 13.25 1.45
CA THR A 50 -3.81 14.16 1.65
C THR A 50 -3.40 15.43 2.38
N ASN A 51 -2.45 15.34 3.32
CA ASN A 51 -1.87 16.53 3.95
C ASN A 51 -1.10 17.37 2.93
N PHE A 52 -0.24 16.76 2.11
CA PHE A 52 0.49 17.47 1.06
C PHE A 52 -0.46 18.17 0.09
N ALA A 53 -1.48 17.46 -0.40
CA ALA A 53 -2.48 18.03 -1.31
C ALA A 53 -3.27 19.20 -0.70
N LYS A 54 -3.49 19.18 0.62
CA LYS A 54 -4.27 20.20 1.33
C LYS A 54 -3.42 21.39 1.78
N TYR A 55 -2.17 21.15 2.16
CA TYR A 55 -1.35 22.13 2.90
C TYR A 55 -0.05 22.52 2.19
N GLY A 56 0.40 21.77 1.18
CA GLY A 56 1.72 21.93 0.55
C GLY A 56 2.83 21.25 1.36
#